data_AF-A0A9D7CX12-F1
#
_entry.id   AF-A0A9D7CX12-F1
#
_cell.length_a   1.000
_cell.length_b   1.000
_cell.length_c   1.000
_cell.angle_alpha   90.00
_cell.angle_beta   90.00
_cell.angle_gamma   90.00
#
_symmetry.space_group_name_H-M   'P 1'
#
loop_
_entity.id
_entity.type
_entity.pdbx_description
1 polymer ?
#
loop_
_entity_poly.entity_id
_entity_poly.type
_entity_poly.pdbx_seq_one_letter_code
_entity_poly.pdbx_strand_id
1 'polypeptide(L)'
;MGAEALLLGRFGRGRRPRPEALRIAEAFRASSFDFRVLLREVLASPLVTAAKATRTFQEREPLVSIARYGHLCEALKNRLGVDACAMNTNAQQIALNIPRDGYGRGAESPILTSDVSLFFRTSTENLCREVAAAVVETPQARWSSKNVDGAIVDFVRIVMGLPTSDPRHAPSVAVLKEHHAAAVAAKAKPIDALRSTFVLACTAPSAVSIGL
;
A
#
# COMPACT_ATOMS: atom_id res chain seq x y z
N MET A 1 34.69 3.13 -35.51
CA MET A 1 34.55 3.72 -34.16
C MET A 1 33.75 5.01 -34.30
N GLY A 2 32.50 5.04 -33.82
CA GLY A 2 31.69 6.27 -33.82
C GLY A 2 30.28 6.07 -34.39
N ALA A 3 29.32 5.76 -33.51
CA ALA A 3 27.88 6.06 -33.63
C ALA A 3 27.06 5.37 -32.53
N GLU A 4 27.61 4.32 -31.89
CA GLU A 4 26.94 3.58 -30.81
C GLU A 4 26.86 4.38 -29.49
N ALA A 5 27.75 5.38 -29.32
CA ALA A 5 27.82 6.20 -28.12
C ALA A 5 26.76 7.31 -28.03
N LEU A 6 26.07 7.66 -29.13
CA LEU A 6 25.17 8.82 -29.11
C LEU A 6 23.76 8.52 -28.58
N LEU A 7 23.31 7.26 -28.64
CA LEU A 7 21.99 6.86 -28.11
C LEU A 7 22.02 6.49 -26.62
N LEU A 8 23.20 6.21 -26.08
CA LEU A 8 23.40 5.92 -24.64
C LEU A 8 23.63 7.20 -23.80
N GLY A 9 23.86 8.35 -24.44
CA GLY A 9 24.30 9.57 -23.76
C GLY A 9 23.23 10.51 -23.19
N ARG A 10 21.93 10.29 -23.46
CA ARG A 10 20.88 11.27 -23.07
C ARG A 10 19.65 10.74 -22.34
N PHE A 11 19.57 9.44 -22.03
CA PHE A 11 18.64 8.96 -21.02
C PHE A 11 19.40 8.80 -19.70
N GLY A 12 19.01 9.60 -18.70
CA GLY A 12 19.66 9.68 -17.40
C GLY A 12 20.03 8.31 -16.81
N ARG A 13 21.24 8.25 -16.26
CA ARG A 13 21.88 7.09 -15.64
C ARG A 13 20.87 6.23 -14.86
N GLY A 14 20.63 5.00 -15.32
CA GLY A 14 20.04 3.93 -14.51
C GLY A 14 18.79 3.22 -15.05
N ARG A 15 18.12 3.68 -16.11
CA ARG A 15 16.95 2.96 -16.67
C ARG A 15 17.36 2.10 -17.87
N ARG A 16 17.32 0.77 -17.72
CA ARG A 16 17.41 -0.16 -18.87
C ARG A 16 16.36 0.22 -19.91
N PRO A 17 16.68 0.24 -21.22
CA PRO A 17 15.70 0.51 -22.27
C PRO A 17 14.56 -0.50 -22.21
N ARG A 18 13.31 -0.02 -22.25
CA ARG A 18 12.12 -0.89 -22.23
C ARG A 18 12.04 -1.67 -23.57
N PRO A 19 11.78 -2.98 -23.57
CA PRO A 19 11.78 -3.79 -24.79
C PRO A 19 10.84 -3.26 -25.89
N GLU A 20 9.65 -2.79 -25.51
CA GLU A 20 8.69 -2.23 -26.47
C GLU A 20 9.12 -0.84 -27.00
N ALA A 21 9.83 -0.06 -26.17
CA ALA A 21 10.40 1.20 -26.63
C ALA A 21 11.57 0.98 -27.62
N LEU A 22 12.34 -0.10 -27.44
CA LEU A 22 13.36 -0.51 -28.40
C LEU A 22 12.75 -0.94 -29.75
N ARG A 23 11.66 -1.71 -29.73
CA ARG A 23 10.93 -2.11 -30.95
C ARG A 23 10.47 -0.89 -31.76
N ILE A 24 9.87 0.10 -31.08
CA ILE A 24 9.43 1.35 -31.72
C ILE A 24 10.62 2.13 -32.28
N ALA A 25 11.73 2.21 -31.53
CA ALA A 25 12.95 2.89 -31.99
C ALA A 25 13.57 2.20 -33.22
N GLU A 26 13.54 0.87 -33.28
CA GLU A 26 13.98 0.09 -34.42
C GLU A 26 13.09 0.31 -35.65
N ALA A 27 11.76 0.29 -35.48
CA ALA A 27 10.82 0.58 -36.56
C ALA A 27 11.01 1.99 -37.13
N PHE A 28 11.25 2.97 -36.25
CA PHE A 28 11.54 4.35 -36.66
C PHE A 28 12.84 4.45 -37.45
N ARG A 29 13.91 3.81 -36.98
CA ARG A 29 15.20 3.74 -37.69
C ARG A 29 15.07 3.04 -39.05
N ALA A 30 14.34 1.93 -39.10
CA ALA A 30 14.10 1.17 -40.33
C ALA A 30 13.29 1.97 -41.36
N SER A 31 12.43 2.89 -40.90
CA SER A 31 11.68 3.82 -41.74
C SER A 31 12.44 5.07 -42.19
N SER A 32 13.78 5.11 -42.04
CA SER A 32 14.59 6.30 -42.31
C SER A 32 14.13 7.54 -41.53
N PHE A 33 13.66 7.33 -40.30
CA PHE A 33 13.17 8.39 -39.40
C PHE A 33 11.88 9.09 -39.87
N ASP A 34 10.95 8.38 -40.53
CA ASP A 34 9.63 8.91 -40.85
C ASP A 34 8.77 9.08 -39.58
N PHE A 35 8.42 10.34 -39.29
CA PHE A 35 7.60 10.70 -38.13
C PHE A 35 6.21 10.06 -38.15
N ARG A 36 5.62 9.82 -39.32
CA ARG A 36 4.29 9.18 -39.44
C ARG A 36 4.35 7.74 -38.95
N VAL A 37 5.44 7.04 -39.25
CA VAL A 37 5.68 5.67 -38.78
C VAL A 37 5.88 5.66 -37.27
N LEU A 38 6.69 6.58 -36.72
CA LEU A 38 6.86 6.71 -35.28
C LEU A 38 5.53 6.93 -34.56
N LEU A 39 4.73 7.89 -35.02
CA LEU A 39 3.46 8.25 -34.39
C LEU A 39 2.48 7.06 -34.39
N ARG A 40 2.37 6.35 -35.53
CA ARG A 40 1.54 5.16 -35.64
C ARG A 40 2.00 4.05 -34.69
N GLU A 41 3.30 3.76 -34.67
CA GLU A 41 3.86 2.70 -33.82
C GLU A 41 3.71 3.02 -32.33
N VAL A 42 3.87 4.28 -31.93
CA VAL A 42 3.68 4.71 -30.54
C VAL A 42 2.21 4.60 -30.12
N LEU A 43 1.28 5.15 -30.92
CA LEU A 43 -0.14 5.18 -30.57
C LEU A 43 -0.80 3.79 -30.64
N ALA A 44 -0.33 2.90 -31.52
CA ALA A 44 -0.79 1.51 -31.57
C ALA A 44 -0.11 0.61 -30.53
N SER A 45 0.99 1.07 -29.91
CA SER A 45 1.75 0.26 -28.95
C SER A 45 0.93 -0.06 -27.70
N PRO A 46 1.14 -1.23 -27.09
CA PRO A 46 0.63 -1.54 -25.74
C PRO A 46 1.10 -0.56 -24.66
N LEU A 47 2.13 0.27 -24.92
CA LEU A 47 2.53 1.37 -24.04
C LEU A 47 1.46 2.47 -23.91
N VAL A 48 0.64 2.67 -24.95
CA VAL A 48 -0.42 3.70 -24.98
C VAL A 48 -1.79 3.05 -24.85
N THR A 49 -2.02 1.93 -25.52
CA THR A 49 -3.34 1.28 -25.58
C THR A 49 -3.63 0.37 -24.37
N ALA A 50 -2.60 -0.04 -23.62
CA ALA A 50 -2.68 -1.07 -22.59
C ALA A 50 -3.32 -2.39 -23.07
N ALA A 51 -3.40 -2.63 -24.39
CA ALA A 51 -4.08 -3.79 -24.98
C ALA A 51 -3.44 -5.14 -24.61
N LYS A 52 -2.16 -5.13 -24.19
CA LYS A 52 -1.44 -6.28 -23.66
C LYS A 52 -0.49 -5.85 -22.56
N ALA A 53 -0.39 -6.65 -21.50
CA ALA A 53 0.62 -6.47 -20.47
C ALA A 53 2.01 -6.52 -21.09
N THR A 54 2.73 -5.39 -21.02
CA THR A 54 4.12 -5.32 -21.50
C THR A 54 5.04 -6.05 -20.53
N ARG A 55 6.26 -6.42 -20.97
CA ARG A 55 7.28 -7.00 -20.07
C ARG A 55 7.57 -6.10 -18.87
N THR A 56 7.49 -4.78 -19.02
CA THR A 56 7.58 -3.82 -17.90
C THR A 56 6.42 -3.94 -16.91
N PHE A 57 5.23 -4.35 -17.37
CA PHE A 57 4.06 -4.61 -16.52
C PHE A 57 4.16 -5.97 -15.80
N GLN A 58 4.93 -6.91 -16.36
CA GLN A 58 5.20 -8.21 -15.75
C GLN A 58 6.39 -8.17 -14.79
N GLU A 59 7.40 -7.34 -15.07
CA GLU A 59 8.60 -7.16 -14.25
C GLU A 59 8.43 -6.10 -13.16
N ARG A 60 7.45 -5.19 -13.29
CA ARG A 60 7.00 -4.38 -12.17
C ARG A 60 5.93 -5.16 -11.45
N GLU A 61 6.20 -5.52 -10.20
CA GLU A 61 5.16 -6.00 -9.29
C GLU A 61 3.96 -5.02 -9.33
N PRO A 62 2.72 -5.52 -9.18
CA PRO A 62 1.58 -4.62 -9.00
C PRO A 62 1.97 -3.59 -7.93
N LEU A 63 1.86 -2.30 -8.28
CA LEU A 63 2.20 -1.22 -7.37
C LEU A 63 1.18 -1.23 -6.24
N VAL A 64 1.41 -2.06 -5.23
CA VAL A 64 0.74 -1.99 -3.94
C VAL A 64 1.19 -0.68 -3.31
N SER A 65 0.38 0.35 -3.50
CA SER A 65 0.65 1.68 -2.97
C SER A 65 0.30 1.71 -1.49
N ILE A 66 0.98 2.56 -0.73
CA ILE A 66 0.49 2.96 0.59
C ILE A 66 -0.93 3.53 0.50
N ALA A 67 -1.73 3.29 1.53
CA ALA A 67 -2.97 4.02 1.76
C ALA A 67 -2.61 5.42 2.28
N ARG A 68 -2.87 6.42 1.44
CA ARG A 68 -2.67 7.84 1.79
C ARG A 68 -3.74 8.28 2.78
N TYR A 69 -3.46 9.38 3.50
CA TYR A 69 -4.26 9.86 4.63
C TYR A 69 -5.77 9.73 4.42
N GLY A 70 -6.32 10.31 3.34
CA GLY A 70 -7.77 10.32 3.12
C GLY A 70 -8.36 8.91 3.00
N HIS A 71 -7.70 8.03 2.24
CA HIS A 71 -8.14 6.66 2.05
C HIS A 71 -8.01 5.83 3.33
N LEU A 72 -6.88 5.95 4.03
CA LEU A 72 -6.62 5.19 5.26
C LEU A 72 -7.61 5.57 6.36
N CYS A 73 -7.80 6.87 6.61
CA CYS A 73 -8.70 7.36 7.65
C CYS A 73 -10.15 6.96 7.38
N GLU A 74 -10.60 7.10 6.13
CA GLU A 74 -11.97 6.72 5.75
C GLU A 74 -12.17 5.20 5.80
N ALA A 75 -11.18 4.41 5.37
CA ALA A 75 -11.24 2.95 5.48
C ALA A 75 -11.32 2.48 6.94
N LEU A 76 -10.47 3.03 7.82
CA LEU A 76 -10.50 2.71 9.25
C LEU A 76 -11.80 3.17 9.90
N LYS A 77 -12.32 4.33 9.53
CA LYS A 77 -13.61 4.83 10.01
C LYS A 77 -14.76 3.91 9.63
N ASN A 78 -14.82 3.47 8.38
CA ASN A 78 -15.87 2.56 7.91
C ASN A 78 -15.76 1.17 8.53
N ARG A 79 -14.55 0.68 8.79
CA ARG A 79 -14.31 -0.63 9.42
C ARG A 79 -14.62 -0.61 10.92
N LEU A 80 -14.16 0.42 11.63
CA LEU A 80 -14.14 0.46 13.09
C LEU A 80 -15.29 1.26 13.70
N GLY A 81 -15.93 2.14 12.93
CA GLY A 81 -16.96 3.06 13.43
C GLY A 81 -16.39 4.24 14.24
N VAL A 82 -15.07 4.43 14.25
CA VAL A 82 -14.39 5.53 14.96
C VAL A 82 -13.55 6.35 13.98
N ASP A 83 -13.46 7.65 14.19
CA ASP A 83 -12.56 8.50 13.40
C ASP A 83 -11.11 8.28 13.85
N ALA A 84 -10.46 7.23 13.35
CA ALA A 84 -9.12 6.82 13.75
C ALA A 84 -8.09 7.96 13.64
N CYS A 85 -8.26 8.88 12.69
CA CYS A 85 -7.33 9.97 12.47
C CYS A 85 -7.67 11.25 13.23
N ALA A 86 -8.85 11.33 13.85
CA ALA A 86 -9.29 12.51 14.60
C ALA A 86 -9.85 12.21 16.01
N MET A 87 -9.79 10.97 16.48
CA MET A 87 -10.36 10.54 17.77
C MET A 87 -9.73 11.20 18.99
N ASN A 88 -8.47 11.61 18.92
CA ASN A 88 -7.78 12.36 19.96
C ASN A 88 -6.68 13.24 19.35
N THR A 89 -6.13 14.16 20.15
CA THR A 89 -5.10 15.09 19.69
C THR A 89 -3.81 14.38 19.24
N ASN A 90 -3.44 13.27 19.88
CA ASN A 90 -2.25 12.51 19.50
C ASN A 90 -2.42 11.83 18.13
N ALA A 91 -3.56 11.19 17.91
CA ALA A 91 -3.94 10.56 16.65
C ALA A 91 -3.96 11.56 15.50
N GLN A 92 -4.45 12.78 15.75
CA GLN A 92 -4.39 13.88 14.78
C GLN A 92 -2.96 14.24 14.41
N GLN A 93 -2.08 14.41 15.40
CA GLN A 93 -0.66 14.74 15.16
C GLN A 93 0.08 13.61 14.43
N ILE A 94 -0.16 12.35 14.80
CA ILE A 94 0.42 11.19 14.13
C ILE A 94 -0.04 11.12 12.68
N ALA A 95 -1.34 11.35 12.43
CA ALA A 95 -1.90 11.23 11.10
C ALA A 95 -1.40 12.32 10.12
N LEU A 96 -0.86 13.45 10.61
CA LEU A 96 -0.20 14.46 9.77
C LEU A 96 1.07 13.93 9.08
N ASN A 97 1.70 12.89 9.62
CA ASN A 97 2.90 12.27 9.05
C ASN A 97 2.58 11.25 7.95
N ILE A 98 1.30 10.95 7.72
CA ILE A 98 0.85 10.06 6.65
C ILE A 98 0.70 10.89 5.37
N PRO A 99 1.36 10.50 4.26
CA PRO A 99 1.29 11.27 3.01
C PRO A 99 -0.15 11.54 2.57
N ARG A 100 -0.40 12.78 2.16
CA ARG A 100 -1.67 13.21 1.59
C ARG A 100 -1.59 13.21 0.07
N ASP A 101 -2.74 12.98 -0.55
CA ASP A 101 -2.94 13.32 -1.96
C ASP A 101 -2.83 14.84 -2.14
N GLY A 102 -2.12 15.29 -3.16
CA GLY A 102 -1.94 16.72 -3.41
C GLY A 102 -1.65 17.05 -4.86
N TYR A 103 -1.70 18.34 -5.21
CA TYR A 103 -1.32 18.85 -6.52
C TYR A 103 -0.13 19.79 -6.38
N GLY A 104 0.90 19.56 -7.18
CA GLY A 104 1.97 20.53 -7.36
C GLY A 104 1.47 21.75 -8.15
N ARG A 105 2.10 22.92 -7.97
CA ARG A 105 1.77 24.09 -8.79
C ARG A 105 2.06 23.78 -10.25
N GLY A 106 1.03 23.87 -11.09
CA GLY A 106 1.12 23.58 -12.53
C GLY A 106 1.12 22.09 -12.88
N ALA A 107 0.84 21.20 -11.91
CA ALA A 107 0.75 19.77 -12.18
C ALA A 107 -0.63 19.41 -12.75
N GLU A 108 -0.63 18.70 -13.87
CA GLU A 108 -1.81 18.11 -14.53
C GLU A 108 -2.28 16.82 -13.86
N SER A 109 -1.43 16.20 -13.04
CA SER A 109 -1.72 14.97 -12.30
C SER A 109 -1.42 15.13 -10.81
N PRO A 110 -2.18 14.45 -9.91
CA PRO A 110 -1.91 14.48 -8.49
C PRO A 110 -0.57 13.81 -8.16
N ILE A 111 0.11 14.36 -7.14
CA ILE A 111 1.28 13.74 -6.51
C ILE A 111 0.76 12.63 -5.61
N LEU A 112 1.00 11.38 -6.03
CA LEU A 112 0.62 10.18 -5.29
C LEU A 112 1.88 9.49 -4.78
N THR A 113 2.23 9.71 -3.51
CA THR A 113 3.32 8.94 -2.87
C THR A 113 2.89 7.47 -2.79
N SER A 114 3.68 6.59 -3.38
CA SER A 114 3.52 5.13 -3.33
C SER A 114 4.47 4.46 -2.35
N ASP A 115 5.48 5.18 -1.86
CA ASP A 115 6.61 4.59 -1.13
C ASP A 115 6.30 4.36 0.35
N VAL A 116 6.69 3.18 0.83
CA VAL A 116 6.62 2.78 2.24
C VAL A 116 7.82 3.36 2.99
N SER A 117 7.77 4.64 3.34
CA SER A 117 8.85 5.29 4.11
C SER A 117 8.84 4.87 5.59
N LEU A 118 9.95 5.10 6.29
CA LEU A 118 10.00 4.92 7.75
C LEU A 118 8.96 5.80 8.46
N PHE A 119 8.71 7.01 7.98
CA PHE A 119 7.67 7.89 8.52
C PHE A 119 6.29 7.28 8.37
N PHE A 120 5.98 6.69 7.21
CA PHE A 120 4.72 6.00 6.99
C PHE A 120 4.57 4.79 7.94
N ARG A 121 5.58 3.93 8.03
CA ARG A 121 5.55 2.75 8.92
C ARG A 121 5.38 3.13 10.38
N THR A 122 6.20 4.05 10.89
CA THR A 122 6.13 4.48 12.28
C THR A 122 4.80 5.18 12.58
N SER A 123 4.30 6.00 11.66
CA SER A 123 3.04 6.72 11.87
C SER A 123 1.84 5.79 11.84
N THR A 124 1.79 4.83 10.92
CA THR A 124 0.72 3.83 10.88
C THR A 124 0.75 2.93 12.11
N GLU A 125 1.92 2.50 12.58
CA GLU A 125 2.03 1.71 13.81
C GLU A 125 1.57 2.49 15.05
N ASN A 126 2.03 3.74 15.20
CA ASN A 126 1.62 4.58 16.33
C ASN A 126 0.14 4.93 16.28
N LEU A 127 -0.42 5.19 15.09
CA LEU A 127 -1.85 5.41 14.91
C LEU A 127 -2.64 4.17 15.32
N CYS A 128 -2.21 2.99 14.88
CA CYS A 128 -2.83 1.73 15.25
C CYS A 128 -2.77 1.45 16.76
N ARG A 129 -1.71 1.89 17.46
CA ARG A 129 -1.63 1.81 18.93
C ARG A 129 -2.67 2.70 19.62
N GLU A 130 -2.86 3.94 19.14
CA GLU A 130 -3.92 4.82 19.63
C GLU A 130 -5.30 4.20 19.39
N VAL A 131 -5.51 3.61 18.21
CA VAL A 131 -6.79 2.97 17.87
C VAL A 131 -7.03 1.77 18.78
N ALA A 132 -6.02 0.92 19.00
CA ALA A 132 -6.10 -0.22 19.89
C ALA A 132 -6.52 0.19 21.30
N ALA A 133 -6.00 1.31 21.80
CA ALA A 133 -6.37 1.85 23.11
C ALA A 133 -7.85 2.29 23.17
N ALA A 134 -8.41 2.77 22.06
CA ALA A 134 -9.81 3.20 21.97
C ALA A 134 -10.80 2.04 21.78
N VAL A 135 -10.43 1.00 21.03
CA VAL A 135 -11.36 -0.07 20.59
C VAL A 135 -11.25 -1.39 21.37
N VAL A 136 -10.20 -1.56 22.17
CA VAL A 136 -9.96 -2.77 22.99
C VAL A 136 -10.07 -2.43 24.49
N GLU A 137 -10.94 -3.15 25.19
CA GLU A 137 -11.12 -3.07 26.65
C GLU A 137 -11.47 -1.66 27.16
N THR A 138 -12.44 -1.03 26.52
CA THR A 138 -13.10 0.22 26.90
C THR A 138 -14.60 -0.05 27.18
N PRO A 139 -15.34 0.84 27.88
CA PRO A 139 -16.75 0.59 28.19
C PRO A 139 -17.65 0.43 26.94
N GLN A 140 -17.21 0.98 25.79
CA GLN A 140 -17.84 0.83 24.47
C GLN A 140 -17.00 -0.03 23.52
N ALA A 141 -15.99 -0.75 24.04
CA ALA A 141 -15.11 -1.55 23.20
C ALA A 141 -15.86 -2.70 22.54
N ARG A 142 -15.52 -2.89 21.26
CA ARG A 142 -15.99 -4.01 20.48
C ARG A 142 -15.30 -5.32 20.88
N TRP A 143 -14.09 -5.24 21.42
CA TRP A 143 -13.25 -6.39 21.72
C TRP A 143 -12.75 -6.39 23.16
N SER A 144 -12.70 -7.58 23.74
CA SER A 144 -12.23 -7.85 25.09
C SER A 144 -11.25 -9.02 25.10
N SER A 145 -10.24 -8.92 25.96
CA SER A 145 -9.27 -9.96 26.32
C SER A 145 -9.90 -11.22 26.93
N LYS A 146 -11.19 -11.16 27.31
CA LYS A 146 -11.96 -12.34 27.71
C LYS A 146 -12.44 -13.20 26.53
N ASN A 147 -12.48 -12.64 25.32
CA ASN A 147 -12.88 -13.35 24.09
C ASN A 147 -11.82 -13.15 22.99
N VAL A 148 -10.63 -13.71 23.22
CA VAL A 148 -9.48 -13.55 22.32
C VAL A 148 -9.75 -14.16 20.94
N ASP A 149 -10.27 -15.39 20.88
CA ASP A 149 -10.49 -16.07 19.60
C ASP A 149 -11.49 -15.32 18.72
N GLY A 150 -12.60 -14.85 19.30
CA GLY A 150 -13.58 -14.02 18.59
C GLY A 150 -12.97 -12.69 18.13
N ALA A 151 -12.17 -12.04 18.98
CA ALA A 151 -11.50 -10.79 18.63
C ALA A 151 -10.50 -10.95 17.49
N ILE A 152 -9.69 -12.03 17.47
CA ILE A 152 -8.72 -12.27 16.40
C ILE A 152 -9.41 -12.49 15.05
N VAL A 153 -10.48 -13.30 15.02
CA VAL A 153 -11.27 -13.51 13.78
C VAL A 153 -11.85 -12.18 13.28
N ASP A 154 -12.35 -11.35 14.20
CA ASP A 154 -12.84 -10.02 13.87
C ASP A 154 -11.74 -9.07 13.40
N PHE A 155 -10.53 -9.13 13.94
CA PHE A 155 -9.42 -8.31 13.45
C PHE A 155 -9.12 -8.62 11.98
N VAL A 156 -9.10 -9.90 11.61
CA VAL A 156 -8.89 -10.29 10.21
C VAL A 156 -10.07 -9.84 9.32
N ARG A 157 -11.30 -10.04 9.77
CA ARG A 157 -12.49 -9.68 8.99
C ARG A 157 -12.70 -8.18 8.83
N ILE A 158 -12.57 -7.44 9.93
CA ILE A 158 -12.96 -6.03 10.03
C ILE A 158 -11.77 -5.13 9.80
N VAL A 159 -10.65 -5.34 10.51
CA VAL A 159 -9.48 -4.44 10.46
C VAL A 159 -8.70 -4.67 9.16
N MET A 160 -8.36 -5.93 8.88
CA MET A 160 -7.63 -6.33 7.67
C MET A 160 -8.52 -6.40 6.43
N GLY A 161 -9.85 -6.35 6.59
CA GLY A 161 -10.82 -6.37 5.49
C GLY A 161 -10.88 -7.70 4.72
N LEU A 162 -10.44 -8.82 5.33
CA LEU A 162 -10.41 -10.12 4.68
C LEU A 162 -11.65 -10.93 5.09
N PRO A 163 -12.68 -11.07 4.23
CA PRO A 163 -13.83 -11.92 4.55
C PRO A 163 -13.42 -13.38 4.68
N THR A 164 -14.26 -14.21 5.30
CA THR A 164 -13.98 -15.65 5.48
C THR A 164 -13.85 -16.43 4.17
N SER A 165 -14.38 -15.89 3.07
CA SER A 165 -14.23 -16.43 1.72
C SER A 165 -12.88 -16.10 1.08
N ASP A 166 -12.10 -15.17 1.63
CA ASP A 166 -10.76 -14.83 1.11
C ASP A 166 -9.76 -15.93 1.53
N PRO A 167 -8.98 -16.49 0.58
CA PRO A 167 -7.98 -17.52 0.89
C PRO A 167 -6.95 -17.10 1.95
N ARG A 168 -6.71 -15.79 2.10
CA ARG A 168 -5.77 -15.22 3.07
C ARG A 168 -6.36 -15.16 4.49
N HIS A 169 -7.66 -15.36 4.67
CA HIS A 169 -8.32 -15.21 5.97
C HIS A 169 -7.78 -16.19 7.02
N ALA A 170 -7.83 -17.49 6.74
CA ALA A 170 -7.39 -18.52 7.69
C ALA A 170 -5.89 -18.42 8.03
N PRO A 171 -4.97 -18.24 7.07
CA PRO A 171 -3.57 -17.96 7.36
C PRO A 171 -3.37 -16.70 8.23
N SER A 172 -4.11 -15.62 7.96
CA SER A 172 -4.00 -14.39 8.75
C SER A 172 -4.43 -14.60 10.20
N VAL A 173 -5.51 -15.36 10.43
CA VAL A 173 -5.95 -15.74 11.79
C VAL A 173 -4.85 -16.52 12.51
N ALA A 174 -4.19 -17.46 11.83
CA ALA A 174 -3.12 -18.25 12.42
C ALA A 174 -1.94 -17.37 12.88
N VAL A 175 -1.49 -16.43 12.05
CA VAL A 175 -0.41 -15.49 12.38
C VAL A 175 -0.76 -14.62 13.60
N LEU A 176 -1.99 -14.10 13.66
CA LEU A 176 -2.43 -13.30 14.80
C LEU A 176 -2.52 -14.13 16.09
N LYS A 177 -2.95 -15.39 16.00
CA LYS A 177 -2.95 -16.32 17.14
C LYS A 177 -1.54 -16.62 17.64
N GLU A 178 -0.59 -16.84 16.72
CA GLU A 178 0.81 -17.06 17.06
C GLU A 178 1.41 -15.84 17.77
N HIS A 179 1.17 -14.63 17.25
CA HIS A 179 1.63 -13.39 17.88
C HIS A 179 1.04 -13.21 19.28
N HIS A 180 -0.25 -13.44 19.46
CA HIS A 180 -0.90 -13.37 20.77
C HIS A 180 -0.30 -14.39 21.75
N ALA A 181 -0.10 -15.64 21.31
CA ALA A 181 0.52 -16.68 22.14
C ALA A 181 1.95 -16.31 22.54
N ALA A 182 2.74 -15.74 21.63
CA ALA A 182 4.08 -15.24 21.91
C ALA A 182 4.06 -14.09 22.94
N ALA A 183 3.12 -13.16 22.85
CA ALA A 183 2.95 -12.08 23.81
C ALA A 183 2.59 -12.60 25.21
N VAL A 184 1.70 -13.59 25.30
CA VAL A 184 1.35 -14.24 26.58
C VAL A 184 2.54 -15.01 27.16
N ALA A 185 3.30 -15.72 26.32
CA ALA A 185 4.53 -16.41 26.74
C ALA A 185 5.60 -15.43 27.27
N ALA A 186 5.66 -14.21 26.69
CA ALA A 186 6.47 -13.10 27.18
C ALA A 186 5.91 -12.42 28.43
N LYS A 187 4.86 -12.96 29.06
CA LYS A 187 4.19 -12.44 30.27
C LYS A 187 3.57 -11.05 30.10
N ALA A 188 3.18 -10.68 28.87
CA ALA A 188 2.38 -9.48 28.66
C ALA A 188 1.03 -9.61 29.39
N LYS A 189 0.48 -8.48 29.87
CA LYS A 189 -0.88 -8.48 30.43
C LYS A 189 -1.88 -8.88 29.34
N PRO A 190 -2.99 -9.56 29.67
CA PRO A 190 -3.97 -10.01 28.66
C PRO A 190 -4.47 -8.89 27.74
N ILE A 191 -4.69 -7.70 28.30
CA ILE A 191 -5.12 -6.52 27.54
C ILE A 191 -4.02 -6.05 26.58
N ASP A 192 -2.77 -6.03 27.02
CA ASP A 192 -1.62 -5.58 26.22
C ASP A 192 -1.30 -6.59 25.11
N ALA A 193 -1.45 -7.89 25.38
CA ALA A 193 -1.34 -8.95 24.39
C ALA A 193 -2.37 -8.77 23.26
N LEU A 194 -3.64 -8.55 23.62
CA LEU A 194 -4.70 -8.34 22.63
C LEU A 194 -4.51 -7.02 21.85
N ARG A 195 -4.13 -5.93 22.51
CA ARG A 195 -3.82 -4.65 21.86
C ARG A 195 -2.65 -4.77 20.89
N SER A 196 -1.58 -5.47 21.25
CA SER A 196 -0.46 -5.69 20.33
C SER A 196 -0.86 -6.52 19.12
N THR A 197 -1.77 -7.48 19.30
CA THR A 197 -2.34 -8.30 18.21
C THR A 197 -3.21 -7.45 17.28
N PHE A 198 -3.99 -6.53 17.83
CA PHE A 198 -4.72 -5.53 17.03
C PHE A 198 -3.77 -4.67 16.21
N VAL A 199 -2.67 -4.17 16.82
CA VAL A 199 -1.68 -3.33 16.12
C VAL A 199 -1.08 -4.10 14.94
N LEU A 200 -0.73 -5.38 15.11
CA LEU A 200 -0.24 -6.23 14.03
C LEU A 200 -1.26 -6.37 12.88
N ALA A 201 -2.54 -6.55 13.21
CA ALA A 201 -3.61 -6.61 12.21
C ALA A 201 -3.82 -5.26 11.49
N CYS A 202 -3.72 -4.16 12.22
CA CYS A 202 -3.93 -2.80 11.73
C CYS A 202 -2.79 -2.29 10.86
N THR A 203 -1.56 -2.77 11.05
CA THR A 203 -0.39 -2.45 10.21
C THR A 203 -0.17 -3.43 9.05
N ALA A 204 -1.00 -4.47 8.95
CA ALA A 204 -0.90 -5.44 7.86
C ALA A 204 -1.12 -4.76 6.49
N PRO A 205 -0.48 -5.23 5.41
CA PRO A 205 -0.64 -4.63 4.08
C PRO A 205 -2.11 -4.52 3.62
N SER A 206 -2.95 -5.50 3.95
CA SER A 206 -4.39 -5.43 3.62
C SER A 206 -5.14 -4.31 4.37
N ALA A 207 -4.59 -3.82 5.47
CA ALA A 207 -5.13 -2.69 6.23
C ALA A 207 -4.57 -1.33 5.77
N VAL A 208 -3.27 -1.25 5.46
CA VAL A 208 -2.57 0.02 5.20
C VAL A 208 -2.16 0.26 3.74
N SER A 209 -2.52 -0.64 2.82
CA SER A 209 -2.18 -0.50 1.40
C SER A 209 -3.43 -0.52 0.52
N ILE A 210 -3.28 -0.03 -0.72
CA ILE A 210 -4.32 0.02 -1.75
C ILE A 210 -3.87 -0.81 -2.95
N GLY A 211 -4.77 -1.63 -3.48
CA GLY A 211 -4.55 -2.44 -4.69
C GLY A 211 -4.18 -3.91 -4.44
N LEU A 212 -4.60 -4.49 -3.32
CA LEU A 212 -4.34 -5.87 -2.87
C LEU A 212 -5.57 -6.79 -2.94
#